data_AF-A0A815DE84-F1
#
_entry.id   AF-A0A815DE84-F1
#
_cell.length_a   1.000
_cell.length_b   1.000
_cell.length_c   1.000
_cell.angle_alpha   90.00
_cell.angle_beta   90.00
_cell.angle_gamma   90.00
#
_symmetry.space_group_name_H-M   'P 1'
#
loop_
_entity.id
_entity.type
_entity.pdbx_description
1 polymer ?
#
loop_
_entity_poly.entity_id
_entity_poly.type
_entity_poly.pdbx_seq_one_letter_code
_entity_poly.pdbx_strand_id
1 'polypeptide(L)'
;MKVLENCNTIVASSLEQSKWLRKNLHVRVAQSDSEPIKLPIIDSSNEIDNNNLTLDFDDTSQSTNFSLVALTILAEHAAKLLDIIYNLTDDKDRFIIPYLQNLVTNVMPYVRTHVLSNTPCYRAASTLLMNISQYSYTRRAWKKEVFEQLFDIGFFQVDLSTLRLWAIIIKNMIANGKTTSFHDVLNRINTIPIGLFSSKEYEQRSMLIKRFAFVIYASEKDEYNQYLPEILVCITDLLKLPQVPILYIQVFHFLRILLIRISSKNLISFWPIIMSELIQVLLQIEQDLLSDIEGNPRSYVQRMTTQEITLSNNSNLILKVYLYACKLLDILLAIPFSDIYQFQLFRSAFVDDHVKNYENSTLDTFITFSIRLSKLFEQKFQTISIIQTSNFPLLRLRTISNISELFPFFNYLSKMHLYDNLYLKKDQMFLSDKTNAIETSILEDFLE
;
A
#
# COMPACT_ATOMS: atom_id res chain seq x y z
N MET A 1 26.41 -18.91 -19.47
CA MET A 1 25.15 -18.80 -20.23
C MET A 1 24.29 -20.07 -20.17
N LYS A 2 24.84 -21.26 -20.47
CA LYS A 2 24.04 -22.51 -20.54
C LYS A 2 23.19 -22.85 -19.30
N VAL A 3 23.72 -22.58 -18.10
CA VAL A 3 22.97 -22.77 -16.84
C VAL A 3 21.70 -21.90 -16.80
N LEU A 4 21.79 -20.63 -17.22
CA LEU A 4 20.66 -19.71 -17.24
C LEU A 4 19.61 -20.14 -18.28
N GLU A 5 20.04 -20.66 -19.43
CA GLU A 5 19.14 -21.23 -20.45
C GLU A 5 18.39 -22.46 -19.92
N ASN A 6 19.08 -23.37 -19.24
CA ASN A 6 18.48 -24.57 -18.67
C ASN A 6 17.48 -24.21 -17.57
N CYS A 7 17.82 -23.28 -16.67
CA CYS A 7 16.88 -22.81 -15.65
C CYS A 7 15.64 -22.16 -16.28
N ASN A 8 15.82 -21.30 -17.29
CA ASN A 8 14.70 -20.69 -18.00
C ASN A 8 13.82 -21.74 -18.70
N THR A 9 14.42 -22.81 -19.22
CA THR A 9 13.69 -23.94 -19.83
C THR A 9 12.85 -24.69 -18.79
N ILE A 10 13.40 -24.94 -17.59
CA ILE A 10 12.66 -25.56 -16.48
C ILE A 10 11.47 -24.67 -16.09
N VAL A 11 11.70 -23.36 -15.91
CA VAL A 11 10.63 -22.39 -15.61
C VAL A 11 9.55 -22.40 -16.69
N ALA A 12 9.91 -22.47 -17.97
CA ALA A 12 8.97 -22.54 -19.07
C ALA A 12 8.18 -23.87 -19.13
N SER A 13 8.80 -24.99 -18.76
CA SER A 13 8.19 -26.33 -18.83
C SER A 13 6.99 -26.51 -17.90
N SER A 14 6.91 -25.67 -16.85
CA SER A 14 5.83 -25.66 -15.86
C SER A 14 4.69 -24.68 -16.21
N LEU A 15 4.75 -24.08 -17.42
CA LEU A 15 3.72 -23.19 -17.95
C LEU A 15 2.83 -23.93 -18.94
N GLU A 16 1.53 -23.65 -18.89
CA GLU A 16 0.55 -24.14 -19.86
C GLU A 16 0.09 -23.03 -20.79
N GLN A 17 -0.09 -23.36 -22.06
CA GLN A 17 -0.78 -22.47 -22.99
C GLN A 17 -2.28 -22.48 -22.68
N SER A 18 -2.86 -21.31 -22.48
CA SER A 18 -4.31 -21.19 -22.34
C SER A 18 -5.01 -21.75 -23.59
N LYS A 19 -5.99 -22.63 -23.37
CA LYS A 19 -6.69 -23.39 -24.42
C LYS A 19 -7.40 -22.52 -25.48
N TRP A 20 -7.59 -21.22 -25.20
CA TRP A 20 -8.35 -20.31 -26.06
C TRP A 20 -7.52 -19.15 -26.64
N LEU A 21 -6.34 -18.86 -26.09
CA LEU A 21 -5.47 -17.77 -26.53
C LEU A 21 -4.00 -18.24 -26.54
N ARG A 22 -3.50 -18.69 -27.70
CA ARG A 22 -2.15 -19.26 -27.89
C ARG A 22 -0.97 -18.38 -27.42
N LYS A 23 -1.20 -17.13 -26.99
CA LYS A 23 -0.18 -16.19 -26.48
C LYS A 23 -0.13 -16.05 -24.96
N ASN A 24 -1.12 -16.56 -24.22
CA ASN A 24 -1.16 -16.39 -22.76
C ASN A 24 -0.74 -17.69 -22.06
N LEU A 25 0.39 -17.63 -21.36
CA LEU A 25 0.93 -18.69 -20.52
C LEU A 25 0.38 -18.57 -19.10
N HIS A 26 0.02 -19.68 -18.48
CA HIS A 26 -0.43 -19.75 -17.08
C HIS A 26 0.39 -20.77 -16.30
N VAL A 27 0.57 -20.53 -15.00
CA VAL A 27 1.23 -21.48 -14.10
C VAL A 27 0.32 -22.67 -13.88
N ARG A 28 0.88 -23.89 -13.87
CA ARG A 28 0.19 -25.08 -13.37
C ARG A 28 -0.11 -24.90 -11.88
N VAL A 29 -1.33 -24.49 -11.54
CA VAL A 29 -1.78 -24.45 -10.15
C VAL A 29 -2.42 -25.80 -9.85
N ALA A 30 -1.90 -26.54 -8.87
CA ALA A 30 -2.59 -27.70 -8.33
C ALA A 30 -3.94 -27.24 -7.80
N GLN A 31 -5.04 -27.67 -8.44
CA GLN A 31 -6.39 -27.40 -7.96
C GLN A 31 -6.56 -28.07 -6.61
N SER A 32 -6.67 -27.26 -5.55
CA SER A 32 -7.01 -27.74 -4.20
C SER A 32 -8.53 -27.86 -4.05
N ASP A 33 -9.17 -28.62 -4.94
CA ASP A 33 -10.57 -29.05 -4.80
C ASP A 33 -10.64 -30.51 -4.30
N SER A 34 -9.82 -30.87 -3.31
CA SER A 34 -9.96 -32.15 -2.62
C SER A 34 -9.97 -31.97 -1.11
N GLU A 35 -10.97 -32.62 -0.50
CA GLU A 35 -11.24 -32.74 0.94
C GLU A 35 -9.97 -32.96 1.79
N PRO A 36 -10.00 -32.60 3.10
CA PRO A 36 -8.87 -32.80 3.98
C PRO A 36 -8.39 -34.26 3.94
N ILE A 37 -7.11 -34.40 3.59
CA ILE A 37 -6.35 -35.65 3.50
C ILE A 37 -6.62 -36.50 4.76
N LYS A 38 -7.40 -37.59 4.61
CA LYS A 38 -7.36 -38.70 5.56
C LYS A 38 -6.05 -39.44 5.32
N LEU A 39 -5.08 -39.20 6.20
CA LEU A 39 -3.89 -40.03 6.32
C LEU A 39 -4.34 -41.49 6.53
N PRO A 40 -3.93 -42.46 5.70
CA PRO A 40 -4.20 -43.85 5.96
C PRO A 40 -3.36 -44.27 7.17
N ILE A 41 -4.06 -44.69 8.23
CA ILE A 41 -3.46 -45.44 9.33
C ILE A 41 -2.96 -46.75 8.72
N ILE A 42 -1.64 -46.91 8.66
CA ILE A 42 -1.01 -48.17 8.25
C ILE A 42 -1.14 -49.11 9.44
N ASP A 43 -2.19 -49.94 9.45
CA ASP A 43 -2.19 -51.15 10.26
C ASP A 43 -1.24 -52.16 9.60
N SER A 44 -0.30 -52.61 10.42
CA SER A 44 0.80 -53.48 10.04
C SER A 44 0.34 -54.92 10.02
N SER A 45 -0.18 -55.37 8.87
CA SER A 45 -0.16 -56.79 8.47
C SER A 45 -0.73 -56.97 7.07
N ASN A 46 0.13 -57.29 6.10
CA ASN A 46 -0.01 -58.41 5.15
C ASN A 46 0.64 -58.13 3.78
N GLU A 47 1.54 -59.05 3.45
CA GLU A 47 1.97 -59.58 2.15
C GLU A 47 2.06 -58.68 0.91
N ILE A 48 3.28 -58.66 0.37
CA ILE A 48 3.71 -58.00 -0.86
C ILE A 48 3.13 -58.77 -2.05
N ASP A 49 2.17 -58.17 -2.75
CA ASP A 49 1.86 -58.51 -4.14
C ASP A 49 2.41 -57.43 -5.07
N ASN A 50 3.51 -57.78 -5.74
CA ASN A 50 4.06 -57.03 -6.87
C ASN A 50 3.11 -57.18 -8.06
N ASN A 51 2.30 -56.15 -8.36
CA ASN A 51 1.89 -55.82 -9.73
C ASN A 51 1.21 -54.43 -9.81
N ASN A 52 1.85 -53.53 -10.55
CA ASN A 52 1.29 -52.31 -11.17
C ASN A 52 0.43 -51.37 -10.31
N LEU A 53 1.06 -50.72 -9.33
CA LEU A 53 0.60 -49.42 -8.84
C LEU A 53 1.39 -48.32 -9.56
N THR A 54 0.90 -47.86 -10.70
CA THR A 54 1.21 -46.51 -11.18
C THR A 54 0.63 -45.55 -10.15
N LEU A 55 1.43 -45.22 -9.15
CA LEU A 55 1.16 -44.10 -8.27
C LEU A 55 1.30 -42.85 -9.14
N ASP A 56 0.18 -42.28 -9.58
CA ASP A 56 0.10 -40.89 -10.03
C ASP A 56 0.48 -39.98 -8.85
N PHE A 57 1.77 -39.95 -8.52
CA PHE A 57 2.38 -39.06 -7.54
C PHE A 57 2.43 -37.66 -8.16
N ASP A 58 1.28 -37.00 -8.22
CA ASP A 58 1.06 -35.56 -8.38
C ASP A 58 2.19 -34.81 -9.12
N ASP A 59 2.36 -35.10 -10.43
CA ASP A 59 3.37 -34.51 -11.34
C ASP A 59 3.39 -32.97 -11.28
N THR A 60 2.23 -32.37 -10.99
CA THR A 60 2.02 -30.94 -10.79
C THR A 60 2.80 -30.39 -9.59
N SER A 61 2.78 -31.10 -8.46
CA SER A 61 3.52 -30.71 -7.24
C SER A 61 5.04 -30.76 -7.45
N GLN A 62 5.54 -31.79 -8.15
CA GLN A 62 6.97 -31.91 -8.45
C GLN A 62 7.42 -30.83 -9.45
N SER A 63 6.63 -30.61 -10.50
CA SER A 63 6.90 -29.57 -11.51
C SER A 63 7.05 -28.20 -10.86
N THR A 64 6.15 -27.83 -9.94
CA THR A 64 6.19 -26.51 -9.25
C THR A 64 7.42 -26.34 -8.35
N ASN A 65 7.87 -27.41 -7.68
CA ASN A 65 9.10 -27.39 -6.88
C ASN A 65 10.35 -27.15 -7.75
N PHE A 66 10.44 -27.79 -8.92
CA PHE A 66 11.54 -27.56 -9.85
C PHE A 66 11.52 -26.13 -10.42
N SER A 67 10.34 -25.59 -10.74
CA SER A 67 10.22 -24.18 -11.18
C SER A 67 10.69 -23.23 -10.10
N LEU A 68 10.32 -23.46 -8.83
CA LEU A 68 10.73 -22.62 -7.72
C LEU A 68 12.25 -22.59 -7.56
N VAL A 69 12.91 -23.75 -7.60
CA VAL A 69 14.38 -23.83 -7.52
C VAL A 69 15.03 -23.09 -8.69
N ALA A 70 14.55 -23.34 -9.92
CA ALA A 70 15.06 -22.67 -11.11
C ALA A 70 14.86 -21.14 -11.06
N LEU A 71 13.69 -20.66 -10.63
CA LEU A 71 13.40 -19.24 -10.42
C LEU A 71 14.32 -18.64 -9.36
N THR A 72 14.60 -19.35 -8.28
CA THR A 72 15.49 -18.88 -7.21
C THR A 72 16.93 -18.73 -7.71
N ILE A 73 17.44 -19.71 -8.45
CA ILE A 73 18.78 -19.65 -9.08
C ILE A 73 18.86 -18.47 -10.05
N LEU A 74 17.85 -18.31 -10.90
CA LEU A 74 17.77 -17.18 -11.83
C LEU A 74 17.74 -15.86 -11.08
N ALA A 75 16.90 -15.72 -10.06
CA ALA A 75 16.77 -14.51 -9.26
C ALA A 75 18.10 -14.08 -8.65
N GLU A 76 18.88 -15.03 -8.11
CA GLU A 76 20.15 -14.73 -7.45
C GLU A 76 21.29 -14.42 -8.43
N HIS A 77 21.35 -15.13 -9.56
CA HIS A 77 22.55 -15.13 -10.41
C HIS A 77 22.37 -14.48 -11.79
N ALA A 78 21.17 -14.46 -12.35
CA ALA A 78 20.96 -14.09 -13.76
C ALA A 78 21.41 -12.66 -14.06
N ALA A 79 21.02 -11.69 -13.22
CA ALA A 79 21.33 -10.29 -13.48
C ALA A 79 22.84 -10.01 -13.54
N LYS A 80 23.59 -10.47 -12.52
CA LYS A 80 25.05 -10.32 -12.44
C LYS A 80 25.77 -11.04 -13.57
N LEU A 81 25.37 -12.28 -13.87
CA LEU A 81 26.00 -13.06 -14.95
C LEU A 81 25.71 -12.45 -16.32
N LEU A 82 24.49 -11.97 -16.56
CA LEU A 82 24.14 -11.31 -17.82
C LEU A 82 24.89 -10.00 -17.99
N ASP A 83 25.13 -9.24 -16.93
CA ASP A 83 25.93 -8.01 -16.99
C ASP A 83 27.40 -8.30 -17.33
N ILE A 84 28.00 -9.29 -16.68
CA ILE A 84 29.36 -9.74 -17.02
C ILE A 84 29.44 -10.15 -18.50
N ILE A 85 28.49 -10.97 -18.98
CA ILE A 85 28.47 -11.41 -20.38
C ILE A 85 28.23 -10.23 -21.33
N TYR A 86 27.32 -9.31 -20.99
CA TYR A 86 27.02 -8.12 -21.79
C TYR A 86 28.25 -7.24 -22.00
N ASN A 87 29.11 -7.13 -20.99
CA ASN A 87 30.33 -6.32 -21.03
C ASN A 87 31.52 -7.02 -21.72
N LEU A 88 31.50 -8.36 -21.84
CA LEU A 88 32.57 -9.16 -22.46
C LEU A 88 32.32 -9.52 -23.93
N THR A 89 31.10 -9.32 -24.45
CA THR A 89 30.69 -9.85 -25.76
C THR A 89 30.59 -8.76 -26.82
N ASP A 90 31.29 -8.92 -27.93
CA ASP A 90 31.04 -8.18 -29.17
C ASP A 90 29.69 -8.66 -29.76
N ASP A 91 28.81 -7.76 -30.22
CA ASP A 91 27.39 -8.02 -30.55
C ASP A 91 26.46 -8.38 -29.37
N LYS A 92 26.77 -7.90 -28.17
CA LYS A 92 25.97 -8.08 -26.94
C LYS A 92 24.44 -7.97 -27.10
N ASP A 93 23.96 -6.99 -27.86
CA ASP A 93 22.52 -6.74 -28.01
C ASP A 93 21.81 -7.86 -28.81
N ARG A 94 22.52 -8.51 -29.74
CA ARG A 94 21.96 -9.55 -30.61
C ARG A 94 21.55 -10.81 -29.85
N PHE A 95 22.24 -11.14 -28.76
CA PHE A 95 22.02 -12.36 -28.00
C PHE A 95 21.38 -12.11 -26.63
N ILE A 96 21.82 -11.08 -25.91
CA ILE A 96 21.39 -10.82 -24.54
C ILE A 96 19.95 -10.29 -24.50
N ILE A 97 19.58 -9.39 -25.41
CA ILE A 97 18.23 -8.79 -25.41
C ILE A 97 17.15 -9.83 -25.76
N PRO A 98 17.28 -10.68 -26.80
CA PRO A 98 16.29 -11.72 -27.07
C PRO A 98 16.17 -12.74 -25.94
N TYR A 99 17.30 -13.12 -25.32
CA TYR A 99 17.27 -14.00 -24.16
C TYR A 99 16.51 -13.37 -22.99
N LEU A 100 16.80 -12.10 -22.66
CA LEU A 100 16.10 -11.37 -21.60
C LEU A 100 14.60 -11.26 -21.88
N GLN A 101 14.21 -10.97 -23.13
CA GLN A 101 12.80 -10.92 -23.53
C GLN A 101 12.12 -12.28 -23.29
N ASN A 102 12.73 -13.38 -23.71
CA ASN A 102 12.21 -14.72 -23.49
C ASN A 102 12.11 -15.06 -21.99
N LEU A 103 13.16 -14.74 -21.21
CA LEU A 103 13.19 -14.94 -19.76
C LEU A 103 12.04 -14.20 -19.09
N VAL A 104 11.85 -12.91 -19.40
CA VAL A 104 10.74 -12.13 -18.84
C VAL A 104 9.39 -12.73 -19.24
N THR A 105 9.20 -13.11 -20.50
CA THR A 105 7.96 -13.74 -20.97
C THR A 105 7.61 -15.01 -20.18
N ASN A 106 8.61 -15.83 -19.83
CA ASN A 106 8.39 -17.04 -19.03
C ASN A 106 8.17 -16.76 -17.54
N VAL A 107 8.70 -15.64 -17.03
CA VAL A 107 8.62 -15.27 -15.60
C VAL A 107 7.28 -14.58 -15.28
N MET A 108 6.75 -13.78 -16.20
CA MET A 108 5.52 -13.00 -15.96
C MET A 108 4.27 -13.81 -15.57
N PRO A 109 4.02 -15.03 -16.07
CA PRO A 109 2.90 -15.85 -15.62
C PRO A 109 2.90 -16.13 -14.11
N TYR A 110 4.07 -16.31 -13.51
CA TYR A 110 4.21 -16.50 -12.06
C TYR A 110 3.86 -15.23 -11.27
N VAL A 111 4.14 -14.07 -11.85
CA VAL A 111 3.80 -12.75 -11.30
C VAL A 111 2.32 -12.38 -11.50
N ARG A 112 1.64 -12.98 -12.47
CA ARG A 112 0.21 -12.76 -12.74
C ARG A 112 -0.71 -13.69 -11.96
N THR A 113 -0.15 -14.69 -11.27
CA THR A 113 -0.92 -15.73 -10.58
C THR A 113 -0.98 -15.44 -9.07
N HIS A 114 -2.12 -14.92 -8.62
CA HIS A 114 -2.36 -14.50 -7.23
C HIS A 114 -3.02 -15.61 -6.40
N VAL A 115 -2.32 -16.73 -6.21
CA VAL A 115 -2.77 -17.87 -5.38
C VAL A 115 -1.70 -18.17 -4.31
N LEU A 116 -2.13 -18.55 -3.11
CA LEU A 116 -1.25 -18.82 -1.96
C LEU A 116 -0.14 -19.84 -2.25
N SER A 117 -0.46 -20.92 -2.99
CA SER A 117 0.52 -21.93 -3.38
C SER A 117 1.61 -21.40 -4.31
N ASN A 118 1.32 -20.34 -5.07
CA ASN A 118 2.27 -19.71 -5.99
C ASN A 118 3.11 -18.59 -5.31
N THR A 119 2.83 -18.20 -4.06
CA THR A 119 3.53 -17.11 -3.38
C THR A 119 5.07 -17.24 -3.41
N PRO A 120 5.70 -18.42 -3.20
CA PRO A 120 7.15 -18.56 -3.31
C PRO A 120 7.68 -18.27 -4.72
N CYS A 121 7.01 -18.79 -5.76
CA CYS A 121 7.38 -18.58 -7.16
C CYS A 121 7.18 -17.12 -7.56
N TYR A 122 6.09 -16.49 -7.14
CA TYR A 122 5.82 -15.06 -7.33
C TYR A 122 6.98 -14.22 -6.76
N ARG A 123 7.42 -14.51 -5.52
CA ARG A 123 8.49 -13.77 -4.86
C ARG A 123 9.84 -13.97 -5.56
N ALA A 124 10.17 -15.21 -5.94
CA ALA A 124 11.39 -15.50 -6.70
C ALA A 124 11.40 -14.77 -8.06
N ALA A 125 10.28 -14.82 -8.79
CA ALA A 125 10.08 -14.09 -10.04
C ALA A 125 10.21 -12.57 -9.88
N SER A 126 9.60 -12.00 -8.82
CA SER A 126 9.71 -10.58 -8.50
C SER A 126 11.15 -10.19 -8.12
N THR A 127 11.87 -11.06 -7.42
CA THR A 127 13.28 -10.84 -7.06
C THR A 127 14.16 -10.82 -8.32
N LEU A 128 13.93 -11.73 -9.27
CA LEU A 128 14.59 -11.72 -10.57
C LEU A 128 14.33 -10.41 -11.32
N LEU A 129 13.07 -9.98 -11.43
CA LEU A 129 12.69 -8.71 -12.07
C LEU A 129 13.38 -7.52 -11.40
N MET A 130 13.39 -7.48 -10.07
CA MET A 130 14.07 -6.46 -9.28
C MET A 130 15.57 -6.41 -9.62
N ASN A 131 16.25 -7.55 -9.62
CA ASN A 131 17.68 -7.62 -9.92
C ASN A 131 18.02 -7.24 -11.36
N ILE A 132 17.27 -7.70 -12.37
CA ILE A 132 17.55 -7.32 -13.77
C ILE A 132 17.21 -5.84 -14.03
N SER A 133 16.24 -5.27 -13.31
CA SER A 133 15.79 -3.87 -13.53
C SER A 133 16.83 -2.82 -13.16
N GLN A 134 17.84 -3.18 -12.38
CA GLN A 134 18.96 -2.30 -11.99
C GLN A 134 19.86 -1.94 -13.19
N TYR A 135 19.80 -2.73 -14.26
CA TYR A 135 20.64 -2.57 -15.44
C TYR A 135 19.85 -1.89 -16.57
N SER A 136 20.33 -0.73 -17.03
CA SER A 136 19.60 0.10 -18.01
C SER A 136 19.34 -0.62 -19.35
N TYR A 137 20.29 -1.44 -19.82
CA TYR A 137 20.17 -2.17 -21.10
C TYR A 137 19.07 -3.25 -21.08
N THR A 138 18.71 -3.79 -19.91
CA THR A 138 17.67 -4.84 -19.80
C THR A 138 16.26 -4.30 -19.96
N ARG A 139 16.09 -2.97 -19.85
CA ARG A 139 14.79 -2.30 -19.74
C ARG A 139 13.80 -2.63 -20.84
N ARG A 140 14.29 -2.81 -22.08
CA ARG A 140 13.44 -3.15 -23.23
C ARG A 140 12.75 -4.51 -23.07
N ALA A 141 13.30 -5.41 -22.25
CA ALA A 141 12.73 -6.73 -22.03
C ALA A 141 11.57 -6.73 -21.04
N TRP A 142 11.61 -5.91 -19.99
CA TRP A 142 10.68 -6.00 -18.86
C TRP A 142 9.75 -4.80 -18.67
N LYS A 143 10.10 -3.59 -19.16
CA LYS A 143 9.37 -2.35 -18.83
C LYS A 143 7.88 -2.45 -19.17
N LYS A 144 7.56 -2.96 -20.37
CA LYS A 144 6.17 -3.07 -20.83
C LYS A 144 5.37 -4.02 -19.93
N GLU A 145 5.92 -5.18 -19.63
CA GLU A 145 5.26 -6.21 -18.82
C GLU A 145 5.03 -5.74 -17.37
N VAL A 146 6.03 -5.07 -16.78
CA VAL A 146 5.93 -4.44 -15.44
C VAL A 146 4.87 -3.34 -15.43
N PHE A 147 4.83 -2.50 -16.48
CA PHE A 147 3.83 -1.46 -16.59
C PHE A 147 2.42 -2.04 -16.72
N GLU A 148 2.23 -3.10 -17.51
CA GLU A 148 0.94 -3.80 -17.59
C GLU A 148 0.55 -4.44 -16.25
N GLN A 149 1.51 -5.06 -15.55
CA GLN A 149 1.29 -5.67 -14.24
C GLN A 149 0.87 -4.66 -13.18
N LEU A 150 1.38 -3.42 -13.21
CA LEU A 150 0.95 -2.36 -12.28
C LEU A 150 -0.57 -2.13 -12.34
N PHE A 151 -1.19 -2.34 -13.50
CA PHE A 151 -2.63 -2.17 -13.70
C PHE A 151 -3.44 -3.46 -13.53
N ASP A 152 -2.80 -4.59 -13.18
CA ASP A 152 -3.50 -5.82 -12.86
C ASP A 152 -4.39 -5.63 -11.62
N ILE A 153 -5.58 -6.25 -11.62
CA ILE A 153 -6.55 -6.13 -10.53
C ILE A 153 -5.99 -6.69 -9.22
N GLY A 154 -5.19 -7.76 -9.30
CA GLY A 154 -4.54 -8.42 -8.18
C GLY A 154 -3.19 -7.80 -7.79
N PHE A 155 -2.73 -6.70 -8.40
CA PHE A 155 -1.39 -6.15 -8.17
C PHE A 155 -0.99 -6.03 -6.69
N PHE A 156 -1.91 -5.57 -5.85
CA PHE A 156 -1.68 -5.39 -4.41
C PHE A 156 -2.01 -6.63 -3.55
N GLN A 157 -2.47 -7.72 -4.16
CA GLN A 157 -2.70 -9.02 -3.50
C GLN A 157 -1.37 -9.78 -3.38
N VAL A 158 -0.46 -9.21 -2.60
CA VAL A 158 0.88 -9.73 -2.33
C VAL A 158 1.23 -9.52 -0.86
N ASP A 159 2.28 -10.17 -0.37
CA ASP A 159 2.80 -9.87 0.96
C ASP A 159 3.73 -8.64 0.95
N LEU A 160 3.98 -8.07 2.14
CA LEU A 160 4.79 -6.87 2.31
C LEU A 160 6.21 -6.99 1.75
N SER A 161 6.86 -8.15 1.88
CA SER A 161 8.23 -8.33 1.37
C SER A 161 8.26 -8.25 -0.15
N THR A 162 7.25 -8.84 -0.80
CA THR A 162 7.07 -8.77 -2.25
C THR A 162 6.73 -7.36 -2.71
N LEU A 163 5.85 -6.64 -2.01
CA LEU A 163 5.52 -5.25 -2.35
C LEU A 163 6.75 -4.33 -2.30
N ARG A 164 7.68 -4.56 -1.35
CA ARG A 164 8.97 -3.83 -1.28
C ARG A 164 9.84 -4.07 -2.52
N LEU A 165 9.86 -5.30 -3.05
CA LEU A 165 10.55 -5.59 -4.32
C LEU A 165 9.92 -4.79 -5.47
N TRP A 166 8.58 -4.73 -5.51
CA TRP A 166 7.85 -3.97 -6.52
C TRP A 166 8.09 -2.47 -6.43
N ALA A 167 8.24 -1.90 -5.24
CA ALA A 167 8.64 -0.51 -5.09
C ALA A 167 9.98 -0.22 -5.79
N ILE A 168 10.96 -1.13 -5.68
CA ILE A 168 12.26 -1.01 -6.37
C ILE A 168 12.11 -1.18 -7.89
N ILE A 169 11.31 -2.15 -8.34
CA ILE A 169 11.05 -2.37 -9.78
C ILE A 169 10.41 -1.13 -10.42
N ILE A 170 9.39 -0.56 -9.76
CA ILE A 170 8.70 0.65 -10.21
C ILE A 170 9.64 1.86 -10.16
N LYS A 171 10.46 2.01 -9.12
CA LYS A 171 11.52 3.02 -9.05
C LYS A 171 12.43 2.98 -10.29
N ASN A 172 12.95 1.80 -10.62
CA ASN A 172 13.84 1.60 -11.77
C ASN A 172 13.11 1.81 -13.11
N MET A 173 11.81 1.51 -13.16
CA MET A 173 10.95 1.81 -14.30
C MET A 173 10.85 3.33 -14.54
N ILE A 174 10.79 4.14 -13.49
CA ILE A 174 10.67 5.61 -13.54
C ILE A 174 12.02 6.26 -13.84
N ALA A 175 13.05 5.99 -13.03
CA ALA A 175 14.33 6.71 -13.00
C ALA A 175 15.04 6.83 -14.36
N ASN A 176 14.82 5.87 -15.27
CA ASN A 176 15.49 5.83 -16.56
C ASN A 176 14.67 6.46 -17.71
N GLY A 177 13.43 6.92 -17.49
CA GLY A 177 12.50 7.34 -18.55
C GLY A 177 12.09 8.81 -18.51
N LYS A 178 11.92 9.42 -19.68
CA LYS A 178 11.19 10.70 -19.81
C LYS A 178 9.75 10.48 -19.35
N THR A 179 9.37 10.91 -18.14
CA THR A 179 8.05 11.47 -17.73
C THR A 179 6.71 10.81 -18.18
N THR A 180 6.73 9.71 -18.94
CA THR A 180 5.56 9.11 -19.60
C THR A 180 4.69 8.38 -18.60
N SER A 181 5.29 7.75 -17.58
CA SER A 181 4.52 7.01 -16.56
C SER A 181 3.59 7.91 -15.74
N PHE A 182 3.90 9.20 -15.56
CA PHE A 182 3.05 10.13 -14.83
C PHE A 182 1.76 10.42 -15.58
N HIS A 183 1.87 10.98 -16.79
CA HIS A 183 0.70 11.31 -17.60
C HIS A 183 -0.07 10.05 -18.02
N ASP A 184 0.59 8.92 -18.25
CA ASP A 184 -0.12 7.67 -18.60
C ASP A 184 -1.02 7.18 -17.47
N VAL A 185 -0.60 7.31 -16.20
CA VAL A 185 -1.43 6.95 -15.03
C VAL A 185 -2.48 8.03 -14.76
N LEU A 186 -2.08 9.30 -14.76
CA LEU A 186 -2.98 10.43 -14.48
C LEU A 186 -4.09 10.55 -15.54
N ASN A 187 -3.76 10.38 -16.82
CA ASN A 187 -4.75 10.38 -17.90
C ASN A 187 -5.75 9.24 -17.72
N ARG A 188 -5.32 8.04 -17.28
CA ARG A 188 -6.26 6.94 -16.99
C ARG A 188 -7.23 7.29 -15.86
N ILE A 189 -6.78 7.98 -14.82
CA ILE A 189 -7.67 8.49 -13.75
C ILE A 189 -8.70 9.46 -14.34
N ASN A 190 -8.25 10.39 -15.18
CA ASN A 190 -9.11 11.43 -15.76
C ASN A 190 -10.04 10.92 -16.87
N THR A 191 -9.71 9.81 -17.52
CA THR A 191 -10.56 9.18 -18.55
C THR A 191 -11.79 8.48 -18.01
N ILE A 192 -11.83 8.17 -16.71
CA ILE A 192 -13.05 7.65 -16.08
C ILE A 192 -14.02 8.85 -15.97
N PRO A 193 -15.11 8.86 -16.75
CA PRO A 193 -16.03 9.99 -16.75
C PRO A 193 -16.58 10.18 -15.34
N ILE A 194 -16.76 11.44 -14.92
CA ILE A 194 -17.48 11.77 -13.70
C ILE A 194 -18.97 11.61 -14.03
N GLY A 195 -19.38 10.36 -14.21
CA GLY A 195 -20.77 9.96 -14.44
C GLY A 195 -21.54 9.98 -13.12
N LEU A 196 -22.82 10.29 -13.20
CA LEU A 196 -23.60 10.70 -12.04
C LEU A 196 -23.95 9.56 -11.06
N PHE A 197 -23.83 8.25 -11.38
CA PHE A 197 -24.39 7.20 -10.48
C PHE A 197 -23.79 5.78 -10.51
N SER A 198 -22.57 5.50 -10.98
CA SER A 198 -22.06 4.12 -10.98
C SER A 198 -21.00 3.86 -9.88
N SER A 199 -21.38 3.08 -8.86
CA SER A 199 -20.48 2.63 -7.77
C SER A 199 -19.20 1.99 -8.31
N LYS A 200 -19.28 1.35 -9.49
CA LYS A 200 -18.17 0.69 -10.16
C LYS A 200 -17.14 1.67 -10.72
N GLU A 201 -17.56 2.82 -11.24
CA GLU A 201 -16.65 3.88 -11.71
C GLU A 201 -15.81 4.45 -10.55
N TYR A 202 -16.45 4.69 -9.40
CA TYR A 202 -15.73 5.16 -8.21
C TYR A 202 -14.75 4.13 -7.67
N GLU A 203 -15.13 2.84 -7.69
CA GLU A 203 -14.23 1.75 -7.33
C GLU A 203 -13.01 1.70 -8.28
N GLN A 204 -13.23 1.71 -9.60
CA GLN A 204 -12.15 1.74 -10.57
C GLN A 204 -11.23 2.96 -10.39
N ARG A 205 -11.82 4.15 -10.17
CA ARG A 205 -11.08 5.38 -9.92
C ARG A 205 -10.26 5.29 -8.63
N SER A 206 -10.82 4.74 -7.57
CA SER A 206 -10.10 4.47 -6.31
C SER A 206 -8.88 3.58 -6.53
N MET A 207 -9.02 2.51 -7.32
CA MET A 207 -7.92 1.61 -7.61
C MET A 207 -6.82 2.27 -8.46
N LEU A 208 -7.16 3.21 -9.35
CA LEU A 208 -6.18 3.97 -10.11
C LEU A 208 -5.44 5.00 -9.25
N ILE A 209 -6.13 5.69 -8.33
CA ILE A 209 -5.50 6.60 -7.36
C ILE A 209 -4.51 5.83 -6.49
N LYS A 210 -4.88 4.64 -6.02
CA LYS A 210 -3.98 3.76 -5.27
C LYS A 210 -2.70 3.44 -6.05
N ARG A 211 -2.82 3.07 -7.33
CA ARG A 211 -1.64 2.81 -8.20
C ARG A 211 -0.79 4.05 -8.42
N PHE A 212 -1.42 5.20 -8.63
CA PHE A 212 -0.72 6.48 -8.78
C PHE A 212 0.05 6.87 -7.52
N ALA A 213 -0.58 6.70 -6.35
CA ALA A 213 0.05 6.91 -5.06
C ALA A 213 1.24 5.96 -4.87
N PHE A 214 1.16 4.70 -5.33
CA PHE A 214 2.26 3.74 -5.29
C PHE A 214 3.44 4.14 -6.19
N VAL A 215 3.16 4.67 -7.39
CA VAL A 215 4.18 5.20 -8.31
C VAL A 215 4.95 6.37 -7.68
N ILE A 216 4.25 7.28 -7.00
CA ILE A 216 4.88 8.41 -6.28
C ILE A 216 5.62 7.91 -5.04
N TYR A 217 5.07 6.93 -4.32
CA TYR A 217 5.76 6.30 -3.20
C TYR A 217 7.09 5.66 -3.63
N ALA A 218 7.12 4.99 -4.79
CA ALA A 218 8.28 4.30 -5.31
C ALA A 218 9.34 5.21 -5.96
N SER A 219 9.04 6.48 -6.23
CA SER A 219 9.95 7.37 -6.96
C SER A 219 11.18 7.78 -6.13
N GLU A 220 11.95 8.77 -6.59
CA GLU A 220 12.88 9.52 -5.72
C GLU A 220 12.16 10.67 -5.02
N LYS A 221 12.73 11.18 -3.92
CA LYS A 221 12.13 12.32 -3.19
C LYS A 221 12.12 13.51 -4.15
N ASP A 222 11.02 14.27 -4.17
CA ASP A 222 10.88 15.46 -5.02
C ASP A 222 10.84 15.20 -6.55
N GLU A 223 10.85 13.95 -7.01
CA GLU A 223 10.83 13.56 -8.45
C GLU A 223 9.65 14.20 -9.22
N TYR A 224 8.49 14.34 -8.57
CA TYR A 224 7.25 14.83 -9.18
C TYR A 224 6.93 16.30 -8.91
N ASN A 225 7.91 17.10 -8.44
CA ASN A 225 7.67 18.51 -8.07
C ASN A 225 7.03 19.36 -9.16
N GLN A 226 7.44 19.18 -10.41
CA GLN A 226 6.89 19.95 -11.55
C GLN A 226 5.40 19.66 -11.81
N TYR A 227 4.88 18.53 -11.31
CA TYR A 227 3.51 18.10 -11.51
C TYR A 227 2.61 18.32 -10.29
N LEU A 228 3.14 18.89 -9.20
CA LEU A 228 2.36 19.18 -7.98
C LEU A 228 1.09 19.99 -8.23
N PRO A 229 1.04 20.98 -9.14
CA PRO A 229 -0.20 21.67 -9.47
C PRO A 229 -1.28 20.72 -10.02
N GLU A 230 -0.91 19.81 -10.93
CA GLU A 230 -1.84 18.82 -11.51
C GLU A 230 -2.30 17.81 -10.46
N ILE A 231 -1.39 17.36 -9.59
CA ILE A 231 -1.70 16.47 -8.46
C ILE A 231 -2.70 17.14 -7.52
N LEU A 232 -2.51 18.41 -7.19
CA LEU A 232 -3.40 19.17 -6.31
C LEU A 232 -4.80 19.34 -6.92
N VAL A 233 -4.88 19.64 -8.22
CA VAL A 233 -6.16 19.71 -8.94
C VAL A 233 -6.85 18.35 -8.89
N CYS A 234 -6.12 17.26 -9.17
CA CYS A 234 -6.66 15.90 -9.09
C CYS A 234 -7.24 15.60 -7.70
N ILE A 235 -6.49 15.87 -6.62
CA ILE A 235 -6.96 15.68 -5.23
C ILE A 235 -8.21 16.52 -4.95
N THR A 236 -8.19 17.79 -5.32
CA THR A 236 -9.32 18.70 -5.09
C THR A 236 -10.56 18.22 -5.84
N ASP A 237 -10.42 17.74 -7.07
CA ASP A 237 -11.52 17.20 -7.87
C ASP A 237 -12.11 15.92 -7.27
N LEU A 238 -11.29 15.07 -6.65
CA LEU A 238 -11.75 13.86 -5.95
C LEU A 238 -12.56 14.19 -4.69
N LEU A 239 -12.18 15.25 -3.99
CA LEU A 239 -12.82 15.69 -2.74
C LEU A 239 -14.11 16.48 -2.96
N LYS A 240 -14.43 16.91 -4.20
CA LYS A 240 -15.71 17.55 -4.53
C LYS A 240 -16.93 16.62 -4.39
N LEU A 241 -16.69 15.32 -4.22
CA LEU A 241 -17.73 14.28 -4.15
C LEU A 241 -17.83 13.73 -2.71
N PRO A 242 -18.43 14.48 -1.76
CA PRO A 242 -18.46 14.09 -0.36
C PRO A 242 -19.12 12.71 -0.17
N GLN A 243 -20.15 12.41 -0.96
CA GLN A 243 -20.94 11.17 -0.91
C GLN A 243 -20.16 9.88 -1.25
N VAL A 244 -18.86 9.95 -1.56
CA VAL A 244 -18.06 8.82 -2.06
C VAL A 244 -16.88 8.52 -1.13
N PRO A 245 -17.10 7.86 0.03
CA PRO A 245 -16.06 7.59 1.04
C PRO A 245 -14.83 6.83 0.52
N ILE A 246 -15.00 5.95 -0.49
CA ILE A 246 -13.91 5.18 -1.06
C ILE A 246 -12.83 6.06 -1.70
N LEU A 247 -13.19 7.24 -2.21
CA LEU A 247 -12.22 8.20 -2.74
C LEU A 247 -11.47 8.91 -1.60
N TYR A 248 -12.16 9.28 -0.52
CA TYR A 248 -11.54 9.90 0.67
C TYR A 248 -10.47 9.01 1.28
N ILE A 249 -10.73 7.69 1.40
CA ILE A 249 -9.76 6.72 1.89
C ILE A 249 -8.45 6.79 1.07
N GLN A 250 -8.58 6.77 -0.27
CA GLN A 250 -7.42 6.84 -1.15
C GLN A 250 -6.73 8.21 -1.12
N VAL A 251 -7.49 9.30 -0.99
CA VAL A 251 -6.92 10.66 -0.86
C VAL A 251 -6.13 10.81 0.44
N PHE A 252 -6.66 10.40 1.59
CA PHE A 252 -5.92 10.45 2.86
C PHE A 252 -4.66 9.58 2.84
N HIS A 253 -4.73 8.41 2.22
CA HIS A 253 -3.55 7.58 1.98
C HIS A 253 -2.53 8.28 1.09
N PHE A 254 -2.99 8.91 0.00
CA PHE A 254 -2.12 9.61 -0.93
C PHE A 254 -1.46 10.84 -0.31
N LEU A 255 -2.20 11.62 0.50
CA LEU A 255 -1.65 12.75 1.26
C LEU A 255 -0.50 12.31 2.17
N ARG A 256 -0.64 11.17 2.87
CA ARG A 256 0.44 10.60 3.71
C ARG A 256 1.70 10.29 2.91
N ILE A 257 1.54 9.79 1.69
CA ILE A 257 2.67 9.54 0.78
C ILE A 257 3.32 10.86 0.35
N LEU A 258 2.53 11.88 0.00
CA LEU A 258 3.07 13.19 -0.36
C LEU A 258 3.90 13.79 0.79
N LEU A 259 3.47 13.63 2.05
CA LEU A 259 4.20 14.12 3.22
C LEU A 259 5.62 13.52 3.34
N ILE A 260 5.83 12.27 2.91
CA ILE A 260 7.15 11.63 2.99
C ILE A 260 7.96 11.76 1.69
N ARG A 261 7.30 11.91 0.54
CA ARG A 261 7.93 11.92 -0.80
C ARG A 261 8.23 13.32 -1.34
N ILE A 262 7.57 14.35 -0.81
CA ILE A 262 7.71 15.73 -1.28
C ILE A 262 8.29 16.58 -0.13
N SER A 263 9.31 17.38 -0.41
CA SER A 263 9.87 18.28 0.58
C SER A 263 8.85 19.31 1.06
N SER A 264 8.84 19.63 2.36
CA SER A 264 7.88 20.55 2.97
C SER A 264 7.77 21.91 2.27
N LYS A 265 8.88 22.45 1.74
CA LYS A 265 8.87 23.70 0.94
C LYS A 265 7.97 23.63 -0.30
N ASN A 266 7.80 22.46 -0.89
CA ASN A 266 7.00 22.25 -2.10
C ASN A 266 5.53 21.90 -1.77
N LEU A 267 5.24 21.52 -0.52
CA LEU A 267 3.89 21.17 -0.05
C LEU A 267 3.06 22.38 0.42
N ILE A 268 3.57 23.60 0.29
CA ILE A 268 2.90 24.82 0.81
C ILE A 268 1.44 24.92 0.35
N SER A 269 1.17 24.66 -0.93
CA SER A 269 -0.16 24.74 -1.53
C SER A 269 -1.12 23.62 -1.11
N PHE A 270 -0.63 22.52 -0.53
CA PHE A 270 -1.44 21.39 -0.09
C PHE A 270 -1.97 21.54 1.34
N TRP A 271 -1.37 22.42 2.16
CA TRP A 271 -1.78 22.57 3.56
C TRP A 271 -3.24 22.96 3.77
N PRO A 272 -3.83 23.89 3.00
CA PRO A 272 -5.24 24.23 3.14
C PRO A 272 -6.14 23.00 2.99
N ILE A 273 -5.89 22.16 1.97
CA ILE A 273 -6.71 20.97 1.71
C ILE A 273 -6.43 19.85 2.72
N ILE A 274 -5.16 19.63 3.11
CA ILE A 274 -4.81 18.65 4.16
C ILE A 274 -5.57 18.97 5.45
N MET A 275 -5.60 20.25 5.84
CA MET A 275 -6.21 20.69 7.07
C MET A 275 -7.74 20.71 7.01
N SER A 276 -8.33 21.22 5.93
CA SER A 276 -9.80 21.26 5.80
C SER A 276 -10.40 19.87 5.90
N GLU A 277 -9.86 18.92 5.14
CA GLU A 277 -10.40 17.54 5.11
C GLU A 277 -10.17 16.81 6.43
N LEU A 278 -9.00 16.99 7.06
CA LEU A 278 -8.71 16.37 8.35
C LEU A 278 -9.65 16.90 9.44
N ILE A 279 -9.83 18.22 9.52
CA ILE A 279 -10.73 18.86 10.48
C ILE A 279 -12.17 18.42 10.24
N GLN A 280 -12.61 18.36 8.99
CA GLN A 280 -13.96 17.93 8.63
C GLN A 280 -14.25 16.50 9.11
N VAL A 281 -13.31 15.56 8.91
CA VAL A 281 -13.49 14.19 9.40
C VAL A 281 -13.48 14.10 10.93
N LEU A 282 -12.61 14.85 11.61
CA LEU A 282 -12.59 14.87 13.08
C LEU A 282 -13.89 15.46 13.66
N LEU A 283 -14.45 16.50 13.03
CA LEU A 283 -15.76 17.04 13.40
C LEU A 283 -16.87 16.02 13.16
N GLN A 284 -16.80 15.22 12.08
CA GLN A 284 -17.77 14.17 11.83
C GLN A 284 -17.70 13.07 12.90
N ILE A 285 -16.50 12.61 13.27
CA ILE A 285 -16.31 11.66 14.38
C ILE A 285 -16.95 12.20 15.66
N GLU A 286 -16.72 13.49 15.96
CA GLU A 286 -17.31 14.15 17.13
C GLU A 286 -18.84 14.14 17.09
N GLN A 287 -19.44 14.48 15.95
CA GLN A 287 -20.89 14.46 15.77
C GLN A 287 -21.50 13.07 15.94
N ASP A 288 -20.86 12.02 15.40
CA ASP A 288 -21.31 10.63 15.53
C ASP A 288 -21.17 10.10 16.96
N LEU A 289 -20.22 10.60 17.73
CA LEU A 289 -20.12 10.29 19.16
C LEU A 289 -21.23 10.97 19.96
N LEU A 290 -21.55 12.23 19.64
CA LEU A 290 -22.60 13.02 20.29
C LEU A 290 -24.02 12.55 19.97
N SER A 291 -24.29 12.14 18.74
CA SER A 291 -25.64 11.70 18.32
C SER A 291 -26.18 10.53 19.14
N ASP A 292 -25.27 9.67 19.59
CA ASP A 292 -25.62 8.48 20.39
C ASP A 292 -25.77 8.80 21.88
N ILE A 293 -25.20 9.92 22.35
CA ILE A 293 -25.27 10.36 23.76
C ILE A 293 -26.55 11.15 24.02
N GLU A 294 -26.94 12.05 23.12
CA GLU A 294 -28.01 13.01 23.40
C GLU A 294 -29.41 12.57 22.92
N GLY A 295 -29.55 11.53 22.10
CA GLY A 295 -30.85 11.12 21.54
C GLY A 295 -31.59 12.25 20.80
N ASN A 296 -30.89 13.32 20.43
CA ASN A 296 -31.47 14.62 20.12
C ASN A 296 -31.53 14.85 18.59
N PRO A 297 -32.71 15.06 17.99
CA PRO A 297 -32.87 15.26 16.55
C PRO A 297 -32.32 16.61 16.03
N ARG A 298 -31.72 17.46 16.88
CA ARG A 298 -31.04 18.70 16.45
C ARG A 298 -29.74 18.46 15.68
N SER A 299 -29.17 17.26 15.76
CA SER A 299 -28.07 16.82 14.89
C SER A 299 -28.41 16.97 13.41
N TYR A 300 -29.69 16.84 13.03
CA TYR A 300 -30.16 16.91 11.64
C TYR A 300 -30.04 18.29 10.98
N VAL A 301 -29.95 19.38 11.75
CA VAL A 301 -29.86 20.75 11.20
C VAL A 301 -28.39 21.16 10.98
N GLN A 302 -27.45 20.67 11.79
CA GLN A 302 -26.00 20.84 11.58
C GLN A 302 -25.43 19.89 10.50
N ARG A 303 -26.20 18.85 10.14
CA ARG A 303 -25.97 18.03 8.93
C ARG A 303 -26.02 18.86 7.63
N MET A 304 -26.75 19.98 7.60
CA MET A 304 -26.94 20.77 6.38
C MET A 304 -25.75 21.67 5.98
N THR A 305 -24.82 21.96 6.90
CA THR A 305 -23.70 22.90 6.64
C THR A 305 -22.35 22.20 6.42
N THR A 306 -22.24 20.93 6.80
CA THR A 306 -21.07 20.10 6.54
C THR A 306 -21.34 19.37 5.23
N GLN A 307 -20.50 19.48 4.20
CA GLN A 307 -20.67 18.73 2.96
C GLN A 307 -20.62 17.23 3.27
N GLU A 308 -21.79 16.62 3.42
CA GLU A 308 -21.93 15.35 4.12
C GLU A 308 -21.34 14.17 3.34
N ILE A 309 -20.33 13.53 3.95
CA ILE A 309 -19.78 12.22 3.54
C ILE A 309 -20.80 11.07 3.77
N THR A 310 -22.00 11.41 4.26
CA THR A 310 -22.88 10.53 5.02
C THR A 310 -24.14 10.04 4.29
N LEU A 311 -24.37 10.29 2.98
CA LEU A 311 -25.41 9.54 2.24
C LEU A 311 -24.93 8.16 1.74
N SER A 312 -23.75 7.71 2.16
CA SER A 312 -23.31 6.34 1.92
C SER A 312 -23.90 5.40 2.98
N ASN A 313 -24.80 4.51 2.57
CA ASN A 313 -25.35 3.40 3.37
C ASN A 313 -24.29 2.38 3.87
N ASN A 314 -22.99 2.63 3.64
CA ASN A 314 -21.89 1.72 3.95
C ASN A 314 -21.12 2.20 5.19
N SER A 315 -21.61 1.86 6.37
CA SER A 315 -20.96 2.15 7.68
C SER A 315 -19.47 1.75 7.70
N ASN A 316 -19.11 0.62 7.08
CA ASN A 316 -17.72 0.14 7.00
C ASN A 316 -16.79 1.09 6.23
N LEU A 317 -17.26 1.77 5.20
CA LEU A 317 -16.43 2.70 4.43
C LEU A 317 -16.20 4.01 5.21
N ILE A 318 -17.20 4.48 5.94
CA ILE A 318 -17.09 5.67 6.80
C ILE A 318 -16.06 5.41 7.91
N LEU A 319 -16.12 4.24 8.56
CA LEU A 319 -15.11 3.82 9.54
C LEU A 319 -13.70 3.79 8.94
N LYS A 320 -13.54 3.31 7.71
CA LYS A 320 -12.25 3.38 7.00
C LYS A 320 -11.81 4.83 6.74
N VAL A 321 -12.72 5.75 6.40
CA VAL A 321 -12.39 7.18 6.29
C VAL A 321 -11.86 7.72 7.61
N TYR A 322 -12.52 7.42 8.74
CA TYR A 322 -12.07 7.84 10.08
C TYR A 322 -10.67 7.32 10.40
N LEU A 323 -10.42 6.03 10.14
CA LEU A 323 -9.12 5.43 10.33
C LEU A 323 -8.03 6.11 9.50
N TYR A 324 -8.26 6.32 8.20
CA TYR A 324 -7.23 6.90 7.32
C TYR A 324 -6.96 8.39 7.61
N ALA A 325 -7.98 9.16 8.01
CA ALA A 325 -7.79 10.52 8.50
C ALA A 325 -6.96 10.54 9.81
N CYS A 326 -7.26 9.63 10.75
CA CYS A 326 -6.47 9.50 11.98
C CYS A 326 -5.03 9.06 11.70
N LYS A 327 -4.79 8.16 10.73
CA LYS A 327 -3.44 7.79 10.27
C LYS A 327 -2.70 8.97 9.62
N LEU A 328 -3.40 9.88 8.95
CA LEU A 328 -2.79 11.12 8.43
C LEU A 328 -2.36 12.02 9.60
N LEU A 329 -3.22 12.23 10.59
CA LEU A 329 -2.87 12.97 11.80
C LEU A 329 -1.68 12.33 12.54
N ASP A 330 -1.68 11.01 12.68
CA ASP A 330 -0.62 10.24 13.32
C ASP A 330 0.75 10.49 12.64
N ILE A 331 0.80 10.47 11.30
CA ILE A 331 2.02 10.80 10.56
C ILE A 331 2.41 12.28 10.72
N LEU A 332 1.46 13.21 10.65
CA LEU A 332 1.73 14.64 10.85
C LEU A 332 2.35 14.92 12.23
N LEU A 333 1.94 14.16 13.25
CA LEU A 333 2.51 14.23 14.60
C LEU A 333 3.84 13.47 14.72
N ALA A 334 4.07 12.45 13.89
CA ALA A 334 5.29 11.65 13.87
C ALA A 334 6.47 12.35 13.17
N ILE A 335 6.22 13.10 12.09
CA ILE A 335 7.28 13.74 11.30
C ILE A 335 7.99 14.82 12.14
N PRO A 336 9.34 14.86 12.15
CA PRO A 336 10.09 15.88 12.89
C PRO A 336 9.71 17.30 12.45
N PHE A 337 9.74 18.24 13.39
CA PHE A 337 9.47 19.65 13.13
C PHE A 337 10.30 20.23 11.97
N SER A 338 11.59 19.85 11.87
CA SER A 338 12.48 20.32 10.81
C SER A 338 11.96 20.02 9.40
N ASP A 339 11.15 18.97 9.28
CA ASP A 339 10.73 18.42 8.01
C ASP A 339 9.32 18.87 7.63
N ILE A 340 8.59 19.53 8.54
CA ILE A 340 7.16 19.89 8.36
C ILE A 340 6.73 21.17 9.09
N TYR A 341 7.45 22.27 8.88
CA TYR A 341 7.26 23.51 9.66
C TYR A 341 5.83 24.10 9.58
N GLN A 342 5.13 23.98 8.45
CA GLN A 342 3.80 24.56 8.29
C GLN A 342 2.75 23.89 9.19
N PHE A 343 2.93 22.60 9.51
CA PHE A 343 2.03 21.89 10.42
C PHE A 343 1.95 22.55 11.80
N GLN A 344 3.02 23.22 12.25
CA GLN A 344 3.05 23.90 13.55
C GLN A 344 1.99 24.98 13.70
N LEU A 345 1.61 25.64 12.60
CA LEU A 345 0.55 26.65 12.63
C LEU A 345 -0.81 26.07 13.00
N PHE A 346 -1.00 24.77 12.77
CA PHE A 346 -2.25 24.05 12.97
C PHE A 346 -2.17 23.05 14.13
N ARG A 347 -0.98 22.72 14.60
CA ARG A 347 -0.73 21.66 15.59
C ARG A 347 -1.58 21.83 16.84
N SER A 348 -1.67 23.05 17.36
CA SER A 348 -2.42 23.37 18.58
C SER A 348 -3.93 23.18 18.42
N ALA A 349 -4.45 22.97 17.20
CA ALA A 349 -5.82 22.53 16.99
C ALA A 349 -6.02 21.06 17.42
N PHE A 350 -4.98 20.23 17.31
CA PHE A 350 -5.06 18.78 17.45
C PHE A 350 -4.54 18.27 18.80
N VAL A 351 -3.42 18.80 19.29
CA VAL A 351 -2.76 18.36 20.53
C VAL A 351 -2.45 19.58 21.39
N ASP A 352 -2.62 19.44 22.70
CA ASP A 352 -2.32 20.52 23.64
C ASP A 352 -0.79 20.64 23.83
N ASP A 353 -0.28 21.83 23.55
CA ASP A 353 1.13 22.15 23.70
C ASP A 353 1.47 22.63 25.13
N HIS A 354 0.46 22.84 25.98
CA HIS A 354 0.62 23.41 27.31
C HIS A 354 0.35 22.40 28.42
N VAL A 355 1.34 22.16 29.29
CA VAL A 355 1.11 21.55 30.61
C VAL A 355 0.44 22.60 31.49
N LYS A 356 -0.85 22.84 31.31
CA LYS A 356 -1.61 23.71 32.21
C LYS A 356 -2.48 22.85 33.12
N ASN A 357 -2.27 23.00 34.43
CA ASN A 357 -3.26 22.63 35.43
C ASN A 357 -4.51 23.47 35.14
N TYR A 358 -5.52 22.84 34.52
CA TYR A 358 -6.80 23.46 34.12
C TYR A 358 -7.62 24.00 35.30
N GLU A 359 -7.08 24.02 36.52
CA GLU A 359 -7.80 24.39 37.74
C GLU A 359 -8.00 25.90 37.91
N ASN A 360 -7.29 26.79 37.19
CA ASN A 360 -7.31 28.24 37.49
C ASN A 360 -7.38 29.22 36.29
N SER A 361 -7.79 28.83 35.08
CA SER A 361 -7.96 29.79 33.96
C SER A 361 -9.41 29.98 33.55
N THR A 362 -9.99 31.13 33.91
CA THR A 362 -11.36 31.59 33.62
C THR A 362 -11.51 32.29 32.26
N LEU A 363 -10.72 31.89 31.25
CA LEU A 363 -10.81 32.45 29.89
C LEU A 363 -11.03 31.30 28.92
N ASP A 364 -12.02 31.44 28.02
CA ASP A 364 -12.36 30.52 26.92
C ASP A 364 -11.11 30.00 26.20
N THR A 365 -10.54 28.92 26.72
CA THR A 365 -9.32 28.33 26.19
C THR A 365 -9.76 27.34 25.13
N PHE A 366 -9.28 27.52 23.89
CA PHE A 366 -9.57 26.58 22.82
C PHE A 366 -9.18 25.16 23.26
N ILE A 367 -10.14 24.23 23.25
CA ILE A 367 -9.91 22.82 23.61
C ILE A 367 -9.57 22.05 22.33
N THR A 368 -8.45 21.35 22.35
CA THR A 368 -7.94 20.60 21.19
C THR A 368 -8.82 19.40 20.82
N PHE A 369 -8.75 18.98 19.55
CA PHE A 369 -9.51 17.81 19.07
C PHE A 369 -9.20 16.54 19.85
N SER A 370 -7.93 16.29 20.21
CA SER A 370 -7.57 15.10 20.99
C SER A 370 -8.26 15.06 22.35
N ILE A 371 -8.32 16.18 23.07
CA ILE A 371 -8.99 16.27 24.37
C ILE A 371 -10.51 16.12 24.22
N ARG A 372 -11.12 16.84 23.25
CA ARG A 372 -12.58 16.78 23.00
C ARG A 372 -13.02 15.36 22.67
N LEU A 373 -12.36 14.74 21.69
CA LEU A 373 -12.69 13.38 21.25
C LEU A 373 -12.41 12.35 22.34
N SER A 374 -11.27 12.44 23.05
CA SER A 374 -10.97 11.51 24.14
C SER A 374 -12.06 11.52 25.22
N LYS A 375 -12.57 12.70 25.62
CA LYS A 375 -13.65 12.82 26.60
C LYS A 375 -14.96 12.21 26.10
N LEU A 376 -15.32 12.43 24.84
CA LEU A 376 -16.52 11.85 24.25
C LEU A 376 -16.43 10.32 24.15
N PHE A 377 -15.27 9.80 23.76
CA PHE A 377 -15.02 8.37 23.75
C PHE A 377 -15.12 7.77 25.16
N GLU A 378 -14.55 8.44 26.18
CA GLU A 378 -14.60 7.97 27.57
C GLU A 378 -16.04 7.96 28.11
N GLN A 379 -16.85 8.97 27.79
CA GLN A 379 -18.26 9.01 28.14
C GLN A 379 -19.07 7.88 27.50
N LYS A 380 -18.73 7.49 26.27
CA LYS A 380 -19.46 6.49 25.49
C LYS A 380 -18.97 5.06 25.70
N PHE A 381 -17.67 4.88 25.93
CA PHE A 381 -17.00 3.59 26.01
C PHE A 381 -16.13 3.55 27.29
N GLN A 382 -16.66 2.94 28.34
CA GLN A 382 -16.09 2.92 29.69
C GLN A 382 -14.73 2.21 29.83
N THR A 383 -14.23 1.51 28.79
CA THR A 383 -13.01 0.71 28.83
C THR A 383 -11.98 1.14 27.80
N ILE A 384 -10.74 1.34 28.26
CA ILE A 384 -9.58 1.72 27.45
C ILE A 384 -8.68 0.49 27.25
N SER A 385 -8.47 0.05 26.03
CA SER A 385 -7.24 -0.67 25.68
C SER A 385 -6.12 0.37 25.55
N ILE A 386 -5.12 0.34 26.43
CA ILE A 386 -4.02 1.31 26.43
C ILE A 386 -3.12 1.03 25.22
N ILE A 387 -2.72 2.06 24.46
CA ILE A 387 -1.62 1.93 23.49
C ILE A 387 -0.35 1.65 24.29
N GLN A 388 0.15 0.42 24.22
CA GLN A 388 1.30 -0.03 25.00
C GLN A 388 2.65 0.54 24.50
N THR A 389 2.67 1.12 23.30
CA THR A 389 3.90 1.59 22.65
C THR A 389 3.84 3.09 22.31
N SER A 390 4.78 3.86 22.84
CA SER A 390 4.97 5.31 22.58
C SER A 390 5.66 5.62 21.24
N ASN A 391 5.89 4.61 20.39
CA ASN A 391 6.66 4.75 19.17
C ASN A 391 5.75 4.97 17.97
N PHE A 392 5.66 6.22 17.51
CA PHE A 392 4.99 6.59 16.27
C PHE A 392 5.44 5.76 15.05
N PRO A 393 4.57 5.51 14.06
CA PRO A 393 3.13 5.80 14.06
C PRO A 393 2.38 4.91 15.08
N LEU A 394 1.44 5.52 15.81
CA LEU A 394 0.64 4.89 16.86
C LEU A 394 -0.46 3.99 16.27
N LEU A 395 -1.00 4.34 15.10
CA LEU A 395 -2.08 3.62 14.42
C LEU A 395 -1.54 2.65 13.37
N ARG A 396 -1.39 1.38 13.76
CA ARG A 396 -1.05 0.27 12.86
C ARG A 396 -2.25 -0.63 12.49
N LEU A 397 -3.45 -0.26 12.91
CA LEU A 397 -4.68 -0.97 12.58
C LEU A 397 -4.90 -0.91 11.06
N ARG A 398 -5.21 -2.05 10.43
CA ARG A 398 -5.49 -2.09 8.98
C ARG A 398 -6.93 -1.72 8.67
N THR A 399 -7.85 -2.22 9.48
CA THR A 399 -9.28 -1.90 9.46
C THR A 399 -9.77 -1.69 10.87
N ILE A 400 -10.94 -1.06 11.01
CA ILE A 400 -11.67 -0.97 12.27
C ILE A 400 -13.10 -1.44 12.02
N SER A 401 -13.65 -2.18 12.98
CA SER A 401 -15.05 -2.66 12.96
C SER A 401 -15.96 -1.72 13.75
N ASN A 402 -15.41 -0.97 14.70
CA ASN A 402 -16.11 0.02 15.49
C ASN A 402 -15.30 1.31 15.66
N ILE A 403 -15.99 2.44 15.79
CA ILE A 403 -15.38 3.75 16.08
C ILE A 403 -14.61 3.74 17.41
N SER A 404 -15.02 2.91 18.38
CA SER A 404 -14.36 2.77 19.69
C SER A 404 -12.91 2.32 19.59
N GLU A 405 -12.51 1.65 18.51
CA GLU A 405 -11.12 1.23 18.27
C GLU A 405 -10.17 2.42 18.07
N LEU A 406 -10.69 3.62 17.80
CA LEU A 406 -9.91 4.86 17.73
C LEU A 406 -9.69 5.51 19.11
N PHE A 407 -10.41 5.08 20.15
CA PHE A 407 -10.29 5.66 21.49
C PHE A 407 -8.86 5.61 22.05
N PRO A 408 -8.11 4.49 21.97
CA PRO A 408 -6.73 4.43 22.46
C PRO A 408 -5.84 5.52 21.86
N PHE A 409 -6.03 5.83 20.58
CA PHE A 409 -5.28 6.85 19.86
C PHE A 409 -5.56 8.25 20.39
N PHE A 410 -6.83 8.65 20.50
CA PHE A 410 -7.18 9.97 21.01
C PHE A 410 -6.83 10.14 22.50
N ASN A 411 -6.98 9.09 23.30
CA ASN A 411 -6.57 9.08 24.71
C ASN A 411 -5.06 9.30 24.85
N TYR A 412 -4.24 8.63 24.02
CA TYR A 412 -2.80 8.88 23.99
C TYR A 412 -2.49 10.33 23.57
N LEU A 413 -3.09 10.81 22.48
CA LEU A 413 -2.87 12.17 22.00
C LEU A 413 -3.26 13.25 23.01
N SER A 414 -4.33 13.03 23.78
CA SER A 414 -4.79 13.98 24.81
C SER A 414 -3.79 14.15 25.96
N LYS A 415 -2.93 13.16 26.18
CA LYS A 415 -1.91 13.12 27.24
C LYS A 415 -0.50 13.39 26.72
N MET A 416 -0.33 13.54 25.42
CA MET A 416 0.98 13.76 24.82
C MET A 416 1.46 15.18 25.14
N HIS A 417 2.54 15.31 25.90
CA HIS A 417 3.15 16.60 26.21
C HIS A 417 4.32 16.91 25.28
N LEU A 418 4.54 18.20 24.96
CA LEU A 418 5.61 18.69 24.05
C LEU A 418 7.01 18.11 24.33
N TYR A 419 7.31 17.78 25.59
CA TYR A 419 8.64 17.33 26.00
C TYR A 419 9.06 15.99 25.37
N ASP A 420 8.13 15.12 24.98
CA ASP A 420 8.47 13.82 24.39
C ASP A 420 8.97 13.93 22.94
N ASN A 421 8.57 14.97 22.20
CA ASN A 421 9.05 15.22 20.83
C ASN A 421 10.33 16.08 20.79
N LEU A 422 10.60 16.88 21.83
CA LEU A 422 11.79 17.75 21.90
C LEU A 422 13.08 16.98 22.26
N TYR A 423 12.98 15.85 22.97
CA TYR A 423 14.13 14.99 23.29
C TYR A 423 14.48 13.94 22.23
N LEU A 424 13.71 13.82 21.15
CA LEU A 424 14.10 13.00 19.99
C LEU A 424 15.22 13.64 19.14
N LYS A 425 15.71 14.83 19.52
CA LYS A 425 16.99 15.36 19.05
C LYS A 425 18.13 14.72 19.85
N LYS A 426 18.64 13.56 19.40
CA LYS A 426 20.10 13.29 19.38
C LYS A 426 20.55 11.99 18.73
N ASP A 427 19.67 11.01 18.53
CA ASP A 427 20.11 9.75 17.94
C ASP A 427 19.61 9.58 16.50
N GLN A 428 20.54 9.66 15.55
CA GLN A 428 20.27 9.41 14.12
C GLN A 428 19.62 8.02 13.89
N MET A 429 19.93 7.04 14.75
CA MET A 429 19.38 5.69 14.70
C MET A 429 17.87 5.65 15.03
N PHE A 430 17.42 6.44 16.01
CA PHE A 430 15.98 6.54 16.33
C PHE A 430 15.19 7.25 15.23
N LEU A 431 15.82 8.21 14.53
CA LEU A 431 15.18 8.91 13.42
C LEU A 431 15.03 7.99 12.18
N SER A 432 16.04 7.16 11.90
CA SER A 432 15.95 6.15 10.83
C SER A 432 14.89 5.09 11.14
N ASP A 433 14.80 4.63 12.38
CA ASP A 433 13.80 3.63 12.79
C ASP A 433 12.38 4.19 12.70
N LYS A 434 12.18 5.46 13.07
CA LYS A 434 10.89 6.15 12.92
C LYS A 434 10.49 6.31 11.46
N THR A 435 11.43 6.69 10.59
CA THR A 435 11.20 6.82 9.14
C THR A 435 10.82 5.46 8.53
N ASN A 436 11.57 4.41 8.88
CA ASN A 436 11.28 3.04 8.44
C ASN A 436 9.91 2.55 8.91
N ALA A 437 9.50 2.90 10.14
CA ALA A 437 8.19 2.56 10.67
C ALA A 437 7.05 3.28 9.94
N ILE A 438 7.22 4.57 9.61
CA ILE A 438 6.26 5.34 8.81
C ILE A 438 6.14 4.74 7.41
N GLU A 439 7.26 4.47 6.74
CA GLU A 439 7.26 3.86 5.41
C GLU A 439 6.61 2.48 5.40
N THR A 440 6.88 1.67 6.43
CA THR A 440 6.26 0.35 6.57
C THR A 440 4.75 0.46 6.78
N SER A 441 4.28 1.37 7.63
CA SER A 441 2.85 1.61 7.83
C SER A 441 2.16 2.05 6.53
N ILE A 442 2.78 2.92 5.74
CA ILE A 442 2.25 3.32 4.43
C ILE A 442 2.21 2.12 3.47
N LEU A 443 3.24 1.28 3.44
CA LEU A 443 3.26 0.09 2.59
C LEU A 443 2.18 -0.93 2.94
N GLU A 444 1.92 -1.15 4.24
CA GLU A 444 0.86 -2.06 4.67
C GLU A 444 -0.53 -1.61 4.20
N ASP A 445 -0.77 -0.30 4.14
CA ASP A 445 -2.04 0.25 3.67
C ASP A 445 -2.26 0.09 2.15
N PHE A 446 -1.21 -0.21 1.39
CA PHE A 446 -1.36 -0.64 0.00
C PHE A 446 -1.88 -2.08 -0.12
N LEU A 447 -1.78 -2.90 0.92
CA LEU A 447 -2.22 -4.30 0.88
C LEU A 447 -3.70 -4.48 1.26
N GLU A 448 -4.34 -3.42 1.76
CA GLU A 448 -5.78 -3.31 2.07
C GLU A 448 -6.59 -2.76 0.90
#